data_AF-M3BSB9-F1
#
_entry.id   AF-M3BSB9-F1
#
_cell.length_a   1.000
_cell.length_b   1.000
_cell.length_c   1.000
_cell.angle_alpha   90.00
_cell.angle_beta   90.00
_cell.angle_gamma   90.00
#
_symmetry.space_group_name_H-M   'P 1'
#
loop_
_entity.id
_entity.type
_entity.pdbx_description
1 polymer ?
#
loop_
_entity_poly.entity_id
_entity_poly.type
_entity_poly.pdbx_seq_one_letter_code
_entity_poly.pdbx_strand_id
1 'polypeptide(L)'
;MKDGSVRPPEVVGERLMDDILEYLAPTLERYKGCAIFDLCPGTCLWSRKVHDFLKPTTHLLVEPDAQFHEHVHELVSQPGSSYKHIAPPRGVLPYCFDQFHHVFDEGGPIPRPRLASNDPGLLETDYSLLVIGSLNRRDTFHMNGGKTRSGSLWATDMMCWSALENKHMHRRGPVRMLLWAPEQDRLVYLPEWIIKRTEKEATISLAMNVQAVAEVGSVKKKRANSYEWNSPARWSGFDLASEERVSRRMSQINMRVPEGRSIRHMSRTDVDRQMPKGKSPYEVCYESVEEVESALADLVQHWNEHKSRYTGVGASGLAKGVSRRDATLEELYSLVTFSDLVDAMHENPCKLSRSAIRKEEALKEEMDDEAEAPKGAVPVKSAQKTHMRGIDARITLRADAALRAFNLEVHCKILEEQGHDISSLTQRITQFHDELIETTSYGLEDWERLVEDWMSFYAPTPLLAIDKRQYEPLKANPEDFWPAQNLDLLDFTPTNCDLTVPGLANQIKAAGACRDLLNYLFLFRKQSITLALEKLAPNAASDLICQVPAMTDPRRGGRLDPKFLKVRQLTSEMLQGLTKAWFEWPFKPEGWEFLGIARGGDYSGGGGSDDDNAAAAVPGVVDDSG
;
A
#
# COMPACT_ATOMS: atom_id res chain seq x y z
N MET A 1 -38.21 -17.66 -4.08
CA MET A 1 -37.91 -16.35 -4.72
C MET A 1 -38.36 -15.23 -3.79
N LYS A 2 -37.49 -14.83 -2.88
CA LYS A 2 -37.61 -13.66 -1.99
C LYS A 2 -36.17 -13.33 -1.58
N ASP A 3 -35.43 -12.65 -2.44
CA ASP A 3 -34.31 -11.81 -2.04
C ASP A 3 -33.80 -11.09 -3.29
N GLY A 4 -33.76 -9.77 -3.26
CA GLY A 4 -33.11 -8.94 -4.27
C GLY A 4 -31.60 -8.86 -4.08
N SER A 5 -31.00 -9.72 -3.23
CA SER A 5 -29.56 -9.83 -3.08
C SER A 5 -28.91 -10.35 -4.37
N VAL A 6 -27.99 -9.56 -4.89
CA VAL A 6 -27.16 -9.96 -6.02
C VAL A 6 -26.27 -11.10 -5.54
N ARG A 7 -26.30 -12.24 -6.23
CA ARG A 7 -25.42 -13.38 -5.90
C ARG A 7 -23.95 -12.94 -5.98
N PRO A 8 -23.08 -13.40 -5.07
CA PRO A 8 -21.64 -13.19 -5.23
C PRO A 8 -21.15 -13.75 -6.58
N PRO A 9 -20.20 -13.10 -7.27
CA PRO A 9 -19.69 -13.58 -8.54
C PRO A 9 -18.84 -14.84 -8.41
N GLU A 10 -18.91 -15.73 -9.38
CA GLU A 10 -18.00 -16.87 -9.56
C GLU A 10 -17.10 -16.60 -10.76
N VAL A 11 -15.85 -17.07 -10.72
CA VAL A 11 -15.02 -17.11 -11.92
C VAL A 11 -15.48 -18.28 -12.79
N VAL A 12 -15.85 -18.00 -14.03
CA VAL A 12 -16.41 -18.96 -15.00
C VAL A 12 -15.60 -19.03 -16.29
N GLY A 13 -14.73 -18.04 -16.56
CA GLY A 13 -13.86 -18.03 -17.73
C GLY A 13 -12.75 -19.08 -17.63
N GLU A 14 -13.00 -20.29 -18.13
CA GLU A 14 -12.00 -21.38 -18.09
C GLU A 14 -10.68 -21.02 -18.78
N ARG A 15 -10.74 -20.30 -19.91
CA ARG A 15 -9.53 -19.82 -20.59
C ARG A 15 -8.71 -18.89 -19.70
N LEU A 16 -9.36 -18.01 -18.93
CA LEU A 16 -8.65 -17.16 -17.97
C LEU A 16 -7.93 -17.99 -16.91
N MET A 17 -8.57 -19.05 -16.41
CA MET A 17 -7.95 -19.94 -15.42
C MET A 17 -6.73 -20.66 -15.99
N ASP A 18 -6.83 -21.17 -17.22
CA ASP A 18 -5.73 -21.84 -17.91
C ASP A 18 -4.56 -20.86 -18.13
N ASP A 19 -4.84 -19.66 -18.63
CA ASP A 19 -3.85 -18.60 -18.85
C ASP A 19 -3.17 -18.18 -17.53
N ILE A 20 -3.92 -18.07 -16.43
CA ILE A 20 -3.37 -17.76 -15.10
C ILE A 20 -2.37 -18.84 -14.65
N LEU A 21 -2.70 -20.12 -14.82
CA LEU A 21 -1.85 -21.22 -14.40
C LEU A 21 -0.57 -21.30 -15.25
N GLU A 22 -0.69 -21.11 -16.57
CA GLU A 22 0.48 -20.98 -17.46
C GLU A 22 1.36 -19.81 -17.02
N TYR A 23 0.75 -18.65 -16.74
CA TYR A 23 1.45 -17.44 -16.34
C TYR A 23 2.19 -17.60 -15.02
N LEU A 24 1.54 -18.20 -14.01
CA LEU A 24 2.13 -18.41 -12.68
C LEU A 24 3.09 -19.60 -12.59
N ALA A 25 3.14 -20.47 -13.62
CA ALA A 25 3.92 -21.70 -13.60
C ALA A 25 5.36 -21.53 -13.06
N PRO A 26 6.16 -20.51 -13.45
CA PRO A 26 7.55 -20.36 -12.97
C PRO A 26 7.68 -20.27 -11.44
N THR A 27 6.63 -19.82 -10.74
CA THR A 27 6.61 -19.72 -9.28
C THR A 27 5.71 -20.74 -8.61
N LEU A 28 4.74 -21.31 -9.33
CA LEU A 28 3.71 -22.19 -8.79
C LEU A 28 4.08 -23.67 -8.90
N GLU A 29 4.92 -24.07 -9.86
CA GLU A 29 5.29 -25.49 -10.06
C GLU A 29 5.98 -26.14 -8.85
N ARG A 30 6.66 -25.35 -8.02
CA ARG A 30 7.26 -25.83 -6.76
C ARG A 30 6.24 -26.37 -5.76
N TYR A 31 4.96 -26.11 -5.96
CA TYR A 31 3.84 -26.64 -5.16
C TYR A 31 3.26 -27.95 -5.73
N LYS A 32 3.86 -28.55 -6.77
CA LYS A 32 3.40 -29.86 -7.27
C LYS A 32 3.47 -30.91 -6.15
N GLY A 33 2.37 -31.63 -5.95
CA GLY A 33 2.22 -32.61 -4.86
C GLY A 33 1.92 -32.03 -3.48
N CYS A 34 1.74 -30.71 -3.33
CA CYS A 34 1.35 -30.09 -2.06
C CYS A 34 -0.05 -30.53 -1.60
N ALA A 35 -0.41 -30.19 -0.37
CA ALA A 35 -1.81 -30.13 0.03
C ALA A 35 -2.42 -28.78 -0.40
N ILE A 36 -3.71 -28.77 -0.74
CA ILE A 36 -4.45 -27.55 -1.07
C ILE A 36 -5.57 -27.34 -0.05
N PHE A 37 -5.62 -26.14 0.52
CA PHE A 37 -6.72 -25.67 1.35
C PHE A 37 -7.53 -24.64 0.57
N ASP A 38 -8.71 -25.03 0.10
CA ASP A 38 -9.54 -24.26 -0.83
C ASP A 38 -10.75 -23.67 -0.13
N LEU A 39 -10.73 -22.34 0.04
CA LEU A 39 -11.74 -21.58 0.74
C LEU A 39 -12.86 -21.15 -0.21
N CYS A 40 -14.09 -21.58 0.07
CA CYS A 40 -15.25 -21.20 -0.74
C CYS A 40 -15.02 -21.51 -2.25
N PRO A 41 -14.86 -22.79 -2.63
CA PRO A 41 -14.60 -23.20 -4.02
C PRO A 41 -15.77 -22.99 -4.98
N GLY A 42 -17.01 -22.91 -4.48
CA GLY A 42 -18.19 -22.62 -5.28
C GLY A 42 -18.46 -23.69 -6.32
N THR A 43 -18.53 -23.32 -7.60
CA THR A 43 -18.69 -24.29 -8.71
C THR A 43 -17.47 -25.21 -8.91
N CYS A 44 -16.39 -25.00 -8.16
CA CYS A 44 -15.16 -25.79 -8.19
C CYS A 44 -14.42 -25.76 -9.54
N LEU A 45 -14.73 -24.83 -10.44
CA LEU A 45 -14.03 -24.69 -11.73
C LEU A 45 -12.56 -24.35 -11.52
N TRP A 46 -12.28 -23.32 -10.73
CA TRP A 46 -10.91 -22.94 -10.36
C TRP A 46 -10.19 -24.08 -9.61
N SER A 47 -10.89 -24.70 -8.65
CA SER A 47 -10.38 -25.83 -7.87
C SER A 47 -9.91 -26.98 -8.76
N ARG A 48 -10.70 -27.37 -9.77
CA ARG A 48 -10.34 -28.40 -10.75
C ARG A 48 -9.08 -28.05 -11.52
N LYS A 49 -9.00 -26.82 -12.06
CA LYS A 49 -7.84 -26.36 -12.83
C LYS A 49 -6.54 -26.39 -12.00
N VAL A 50 -6.58 -25.86 -10.77
CA VAL A 50 -5.41 -25.87 -9.86
C VAL A 50 -5.05 -27.30 -9.46
N HIS A 51 -6.04 -28.14 -9.14
CA HIS A 51 -5.81 -29.54 -8.81
C HIS A 51 -5.12 -30.29 -9.96
N ASP A 52 -5.58 -30.07 -11.19
CA ASP A 52 -5.00 -30.73 -12.35
C ASP A 52 -3.57 -30.27 -12.62
N PHE A 53 -3.28 -29.00 -12.41
CA PHE A 53 -1.93 -28.46 -12.57
C PHE A 53 -0.96 -28.94 -11.48
N LEU A 54 -1.39 -28.98 -10.21
CA LEU A 54 -0.52 -29.28 -9.07
C LEU A 54 -0.51 -30.75 -8.64
N LYS A 55 -1.52 -31.54 -9.01
CA LYS A 55 -1.69 -32.94 -8.60
C LYS A 55 -1.48 -33.12 -7.08
N PRO A 56 -2.32 -32.50 -6.24
CA PRO A 56 -2.11 -32.44 -4.80
C PRO A 56 -2.31 -33.79 -4.12
N THR A 57 -1.62 -34.00 -3.00
CA THR A 57 -1.81 -35.17 -2.12
C THR A 57 -3.17 -35.16 -1.43
N THR A 58 -3.67 -33.97 -1.11
CA THR A 58 -5.04 -33.75 -0.61
C THR A 58 -5.49 -32.37 -1.02
N HIS A 59 -6.73 -32.25 -1.51
CA HIS A 59 -7.36 -30.99 -1.83
C HIS A 59 -8.62 -30.83 -0.97
N LEU A 60 -8.52 -30.08 0.12
CA LEU A 60 -9.64 -29.85 1.04
C LEU A 60 -10.49 -28.66 0.58
N LEU A 61 -11.72 -28.96 0.17
CA LEU A 61 -12.75 -28.02 -0.20
C LEU A 61 -13.50 -27.57 1.07
N VAL A 62 -13.50 -26.26 1.34
CA VAL A 62 -14.20 -25.66 2.49
C VAL A 62 -15.38 -24.85 1.97
N GLU A 63 -16.52 -25.53 1.76
CA GLU A 63 -17.70 -24.92 1.14
C GLU A 63 -18.88 -24.84 2.13
N PRO A 64 -19.13 -23.65 2.71
CA PRO A 64 -20.23 -23.46 3.65
C PRO A 64 -21.60 -23.45 2.98
N ASP A 65 -21.66 -23.16 1.68
CA ASP A 65 -22.92 -22.93 0.99
C ASP A 65 -23.45 -24.21 0.35
N ALA A 66 -24.55 -24.71 0.90
CA ALA A 66 -25.24 -25.89 0.43
C ALA A 66 -25.62 -25.86 -1.06
N GLN A 67 -25.79 -24.67 -1.67
CA GLN A 67 -26.13 -24.57 -3.09
C GLN A 67 -25.02 -25.11 -4.01
N PHE A 68 -23.78 -25.17 -3.52
CA PHE A 68 -22.62 -25.67 -4.27
C PHE A 68 -22.24 -27.10 -3.89
N HIS A 69 -22.93 -27.73 -2.94
CA HIS A 69 -22.58 -29.07 -2.46
C HIS A 69 -22.66 -30.15 -3.55
N GLU A 70 -23.52 -30.00 -4.55
CA GLU A 70 -23.57 -30.92 -5.69
C GLU A 70 -22.25 -30.91 -6.49
N HIS A 71 -21.71 -29.73 -6.78
CA HIS A 71 -20.41 -29.58 -7.47
C HIS A 71 -19.26 -30.15 -6.63
N VAL A 72 -19.29 -29.96 -5.32
CA VAL A 72 -18.30 -30.52 -4.40
C VAL A 72 -18.41 -32.04 -4.34
N HIS A 73 -19.63 -32.58 -4.24
CA HIS A 73 -19.89 -34.01 -4.18
C HIS A 73 -19.42 -34.75 -5.44
N GLU A 74 -19.56 -34.14 -6.62
CA GLU A 74 -19.06 -34.65 -7.90
C GLU A 74 -17.55 -34.96 -7.84
N LEU A 75 -16.76 -34.12 -7.15
CA LEU A 75 -15.31 -34.27 -7.02
C LEU A 75 -14.92 -35.27 -5.93
N VAL A 76 -15.57 -35.19 -4.76
CA VAL A 76 -15.23 -36.01 -3.60
C VAL A 76 -15.65 -37.48 -3.78
N SER A 77 -16.73 -37.72 -4.52
CA SER A 77 -17.30 -39.08 -4.66
C SER A 77 -16.56 -39.96 -5.67
N GLN A 78 -15.59 -39.43 -6.41
CA GLN A 78 -14.83 -40.23 -7.37
C GLN A 78 -13.97 -41.28 -6.64
N PRO A 79 -13.89 -42.53 -7.15
CA PRO A 79 -13.02 -43.54 -6.56
C PRO A 79 -11.56 -43.08 -6.51
N GLY A 80 -10.96 -43.09 -5.32
CA GLY A 80 -9.57 -42.65 -5.12
C GLY A 80 -9.37 -41.13 -5.18
N SER A 81 -10.45 -40.34 -5.12
CA SER A 81 -10.37 -38.89 -5.11
C SER A 81 -9.48 -38.38 -3.97
N SER A 82 -8.55 -37.47 -4.29
CA SER A 82 -7.79 -36.72 -3.28
C SER A 82 -8.53 -35.47 -2.80
N TYR A 83 -9.73 -35.20 -3.33
CA TYR A 83 -10.61 -34.17 -2.80
C TYR A 83 -11.25 -34.62 -1.49
N LYS A 84 -11.29 -33.71 -0.52
CA LYS A 84 -12.04 -33.85 0.73
C LYS A 84 -12.95 -32.64 0.89
N HIS A 85 -14.03 -32.76 1.64
CA HIS A 85 -14.95 -31.65 1.88
C HIS A 85 -15.24 -31.47 3.36
N ILE A 86 -15.23 -30.22 3.80
CA ILE A 86 -15.86 -29.78 5.05
C ILE A 86 -16.88 -28.68 4.75
N ALA A 87 -18.04 -28.77 5.38
CA ALA A 87 -19.13 -27.81 5.23
C ALA A 87 -19.36 -27.08 6.57
N PRO A 88 -18.57 -26.02 6.88
CA PRO A 88 -18.82 -25.23 8.08
C PRO A 88 -20.14 -24.46 7.95
N PRO A 89 -20.80 -24.09 9.07
CA PRO A 89 -21.98 -23.25 9.00
C PRO A 89 -21.70 -21.93 8.25
N ARG A 90 -22.69 -21.45 7.48
CA ARG A 90 -22.59 -20.15 6.80
C ARG A 90 -22.28 -19.04 7.81
N GLY A 91 -21.42 -18.11 7.40
CA GLY A 91 -21.00 -16.99 8.24
C GLY A 91 -19.96 -17.33 9.32
N VAL A 92 -19.46 -18.57 9.42
CA VAL A 92 -18.37 -18.94 10.36
C VAL A 92 -16.97 -18.63 9.81
N LEU A 93 -16.79 -18.79 8.51
CA LEU A 93 -15.52 -18.56 7.81
C LEU A 93 -14.90 -17.16 8.00
N PRO A 94 -15.65 -16.07 8.19
CA PRO A 94 -15.06 -14.78 8.50
C PRO A 94 -14.50 -14.66 9.93
N TYR A 95 -14.94 -15.46 10.90
CA TYR A 95 -14.67 -15.18 12.32
C TYR A 95 -13.73 -16.15 13.01
N CYS A 96 -13.39 -17.29 12.39
CA CYS A 96 -12.80 -18.37 13.17
C CYS A 96 -11.93 -19.30 12.34
N PHE A 97 -10.74 -18.83 11.93
CA PHE A 97 -9.64 -19.74 11.65
C PHE A 97 -9.29 -20.61 12.88
N ASP A 98 -9.58 -20.11 14.08
CA ASP A 98 -9.55 -20.89 15.32
C ASP A 98 -10.45 -22.12 15.27
N GLN A 99 -11.62 -22.07 14.62
CA GLN A 99 -12.48 -23.26 14.49
C GLN A 99 -11.89 -24.31 13.55
N PHE A 100 -10.97 -23.93 12.66
CA PHE A 100 -10.29 -24.86 11.74
C PHE A 100 -8.99 -25.45 12.34
N HIS A 101 -8.70 -25.30 13.64
CA HIS A 101 -7.50 -25.91 14.22
C HIS A 101 -7.44 -27.43 13.96
N HIS A 102 -8.56 -28.12 14.12
CA HIS A 102 -8.71 -29.57 13.89
C HIS A 102 -8.42 -30.00 12.46
N VAL A 103 -8.50 -29.09 11.47
CA VAL A 103 -8.13 -29.36 10.07
C VAL A 103 -6.66 -29.74 9.97
N PHE A 104 -5.84 -29.10 10.80
CA PHE A 104 -4.38 -29.11 10.75
C PHE A 104 -3.73 -29.99 11.83
N ASP A 105 -4.51 -30.59 12.71
CA ASP A 105 -3.98 -31.49 13.75
C ASP A 105 -3.62 -32.87 13.14
N GLU A 106 -2.90 -33.73 13.88
CA GLU A 106 -2.36 -35.01 13.35
C GLU A 106 -3.44 -35.96 12.77
N GLY A 107 -4.66 -35.91 13.29
CA GLY A 107 -5.81 -36.67 12.77
C GLY A 107 -6.69 -35.90 11.77
N GLY A 108 -6.32 -34.68 11.43
CA GLY A 108 -7.08 -33.80 10.54
C GLY A 108 -7.00 -34.20 9.06
N PRO A 109 -7.87 -33.64 8.21
CA PRO A 109 -7.86 -33.87 6.77
C PRO A 109 -6.57 -33.39 6.07
N ILE A 110 -5.89 -32.37 6.60
CA ILE A 110 -4.58 -31.87 6.13
C ILE A 110 -3.68 -31.73 7.36
N PRO A 111 -3.08 -32.82 7.88
CA PRO A 111 -2.32 -32.77 9.12
C PRO A 111 -1.03 -31.95 8.96
N ARG A 112 -0.74 -31.11 9.95
CA ARG A 112 0.36 -30.13 9.95
C ARG A 112 0.99 -30.09 11.36
N PRO A 113 1.90 -31.03 11.68
CA PRO A 113 2.53 -31.04 12.99
C PRO A 113 3.30 -29.74 13.19
N ARG A 114 3.07 -29.10 14.34
CA ARG A 114 3.67 -27.81 14.69
C ARG A 114 5.18 -27.97 14.85
N LEU A 115 5.95 -27.07 14.25
CA LEU A 115 7.40 -27.04 14.45
C LEU A 115 7.74 -26.52 15.85
N ALA A 116 8.94 -26.87 16.32
CA ALA A 116 9.45 -26.33 17.58
C ALA A 116 9.56 -24.79 17.52
N SER A 117 9.38 -24.10 18.64
CA SER A 117 9.28 -22.63 18.66
C SER A 117 10.54 -21.90 18.17
N ASN A 118 11.68 -22.58 18.09
CA ASN A 118 12.97 -22.09 17.60
C ASN A 118 13.37 -22.69 16.25
N ASP A 119 12.49 -23.43 15.59
CA ASP A 119 12.76 -24.03 14.29
C ASP A 119 12.84 -22.93 13.21
N PRO A 120 13.94 -22.84 12.42
CA PRO A 120 14.07 -21.82 11.38
C PRO A 120 13.00 -21.93 10.29
N GLY A 121 12.41 -23.10 10.08
CA GLY A 121 11.30 -23.30 9.14
C GLY A 121 10.07 -22.45 9.46
N LEU A 122 9.93 -21.95 10.70
CA LEU A 122 8.87 -21.00 11.08
C LEU A 122 8.98 -19.62 10.42
N LEU A 123 10.12 -19.30 9.81
CA LEU A 123 10.34 -18.05 9.06
C LEU A 123 10.41 -18.27 7.55
N GLU A 124 10.42 -19.53 7.10
CA GLU A 124 10.54 -19.90 5.70
C GLU A 124 9.18 -20.23 5.09
N THR A 125 9.01 -19.94 3.80
CA THR A 125 7.77 -20.28 3.09
C THR A 125 7.55 -21.79 3.09
N ASP A 126 6.38 -22.21 3.54
CA ASP A 126 5.99 -23.61 3.49
C ASP A 126 5.39 -23.96 2.12
N TYR A 127 6.14 -24.73 1.34
CA TYR A 127 5.74 -25.21 0.01
C TYR A 127 4.87 -26.48 0.03
N SER A 128 4.68 -27.10 1.20
CA SER A 128 3.85 -28.31 1.32
C SER A 128 2.34 -28.01 1.41
N LEU A 129 1.97 -26.73 1.53
CA LEU A 129 0.58 -26.27 1.54
C LEU A 129 0.42 -25.07 0.61
N LEU A 130 -0.65 -25.04 -0.17
CA LEU A 130 -1.13 -23.85 -0.87
C LEU A 130 -2.55 -23.53 -0.41
N VAL A 131 -2.82 -22.26 -0.13
CA VAL A 131 -4.19 -21.79 0.10
C VAL A 131 -4.71 -21.17 -1.18
N ILE A 132 -5.89 -21.60 -1.62
CA ILE A 132 -6.62 -20.95 -2.71
C ILE A 132 -8.03 -20.60 -2.24
N GLY A 133 -8.75 -19.77 -2.97
CA GLY A 133 -10.19 -19.63 -2.74
C GLY A 133 -10.79 -18.29 -3.14
N SER A 134 -12.05 -18.11 -2.77
CA SER A 134 -12.81 -16.89 -3.02
C SER A 134 -13.25 -16.19 -1.73
N LEU A 135 -12.96 -14.89 -1.63
CA LEU A 135 -13.28 -14.06 -0.47
C LEU A 135 -14.49 -13.14 -0.70
N ASN A 136 -15.08 -13.17 -1.90
CA ASN A 136 -16.19 -12.31 -2.29
C ASN A 136 -17.57 -12.72 -1.71
N ARG A 137 -17.68 -13.94 -1.19
CA ARG A 137 -18.89 -14.49 -0.57
C ARG A 137 -18.97 -14.19 0.93
N ARG A 138 -18.18 -13.22 1.40
CA ARG A 138 -18.13 -12.84 2.81
C ARG A 138 -18.99 -11.61 3.04
N ASP A 139 -19.94 -11.75 3.96
CA ASP A 139 -20.84 -10.68 4.32
C ASP A 139 -20.07 -9.45 4.79
N THR A 140 -20.57 -8.27 4.43
CA THR A 140 -20.07 -7.02 4.99
C THR A 140 -20.60 -6.90 6.42
N PHE A 141 -19.71 -6.68 7.38
CA PHE A 141 -20.09 -6.62 8.79
C PHE A 141 -20.48 -5.22 9.20
N HIS A 142 -21.56 -5.11 9.98
CA HIS A 142 -21.93 -3.87 10.65
C HIS A 142 -21.22 -3.80 12.00
N MET A 143 -20.34 -2.82 12.15
CA MET A 143 -19.66 -2.50 13.40
C MET A 143 -20.48 -1.49 14.20
N ASN A 144 -20.20 -1.40 15.50
CA ASN A 144 -20.79 -0.36 16.35
C ASN A 144 -20.51 1.05 15.77
N GLY A 145 -21.51 1.92 15.81
CA GLY A 145 -21.42 3.28 15.24
C GLY A 145 -21.77 3.37 13.75
N GLY A 146 -22.43 2.36 13.17
CA GLY A 146 -22.94 2.40 11.79
C GLY A 146 -21.91 2.17 10.70
N LYS A 147 -20.66 1.82 11.06
CA LYS A 147 -19.58 1.53 10.11
C LYS A 147 -19.70 0.11 9.55
N THR A 148 -19.30 -0.08 8.30
CA THR A 148 -19.26 -1.39 7.66
C THR A 148 -17.82 -1.85 7.41
N ARG A 149 -17.54 -3.15 7.55
CA ARG A 149 -16.23 -3.75 7.21
C ARG A 149 -16.40 -4.88 6.20
N SER A 150 -15.65 -4.83 5.09
CA SER A 150 -15.61 -5.93 4.12
C SER A 150 -15.11 -7.21 4.78
N GLY A 151 -15.85 -8.30 4.62
CA GLY A 151 -15.44 -9.60 5.13
C GLY A 151 -14.22 -10.18 4.42
N SER A 152 -13.94 -9.73 3.18
CA SER A 152 -12.71 -10.09 2.47
C SER A 152 -11.49 -9.47 3.17
N LEU A 153 -11.55 -8.16 3.46
CA LEU A 153 -10.49 -7.41 4.16
C LEU A 153 -10.23 -7.97 5.55
N TRP A 154 -11.29 -8.30 6.29
CA TRP A 154 -11.17 -8.88 7.62
C TRP A 154 -10.40 -10.21 7.61
N ALA A 155 -10.78 -11.12 6.73
CA ALA A 155 -10.15 -12.42 6.70
C ALA A 155 -8.71 -12.38 6.16
N THR A 156 -8.40 -11.52 5.19
CA THR A 156 -7.01 -11.30 4.74
C THR A 156 -6.13 -10.80 5.88
N ASP A 157 -6.63 -9.83 6.65
CA ASP A 157 -5.97 -9.31 7.86
C ASP A 157 -5.72 -10.43 8.87
N MET A 158 -6.72 -11.28 9.16
CA MET A 158 -6.54 -12.45 10.03
C MET A 158 -5.50 -13.44 9.51
N MET A 159 -5.51 -13.76 8.21
CA MET A 159 -4.53 -14.68 7.60
C MET A 159 -3.11 -14.12 7.68
N CYS A 160 -2.92 -12.82 7.42
CA CYS A 160 -1.62 -12.16 7.54
C CYS A 160 -1.10 -12.16 8.98
N TRP A 161 -1.96 -11.85 9.96
CA TRP A 161 -1.59 -11.96 11.38
C TRP A 161 -1.27 -13.39 11.80
N SER A 162 -2.03 -14.36 11.29
CA SER A 162 -1.78 -15.79 11.54
C SER A 162 -0.43 -16.24 10.99
N ALA A 163 0.01 -15.67 9.87
CA ALA A 163 1.33 -15.91 9.31
C ALA A 163 2.43 -15.34 10.21
N LEU A 164 2.26 -14.09 10.67
CA LEU A 164 3.19 -13.50 11.64
C LEU A 164 3.25 -14.29 12.95
N GLU A 165 2.13 -14.87 13.41
CA GLU A 165 2.06 -15.66 14.64
C GLU A 165 2.44 -17.15 14.48
N ASN A 166 2.66 -17.64 13.26
CA ASN A 166 2.80 -19.07 12.97
C ASN A 166 1.65 -19.92 13.55
N LYS A 167 0.41 -19.49 13.29
CA LYS A 167 -0.85 -20.15 13.68
C LYS A 167 -1.63 -20.67 12.47
N HIS A 168 -2.63 -21.51 12.74
CA HIS A 168 -3.52 -22.12 11.74
C HIS A 168 -2.76 -22.82 10.62
N MET A 169 -2.97 -22.43 9.35
CA MET A 169 -2.25 -22.99 8.21
C MET A 169 -0.73 -22.72 8.27
N HIS A 170 -0.29 -21.73 9.04
CA HIS A 170 1.10 -21.28 9.12
C HIS A 170 1.92 -21.93 10.24
N ARG A 171 1.41 -23.00 10.89
CA ARG A 171 2.08 -23.69 12.01
C ARG A 171 3.45 -24.33 11.68
N ARG A 172 3.80 -24.39 10.39
CA ARG A 172 5.07 -24.94 9.86
C ARG A 172 5.89 -23.90 9.09
N GLY A 173 5.52 -22.62 9.20
CA GLY A 173 6.03 -21.53 8.38
C GLY A 173 4.89 -20.85 7.61
N PRO A 174 5.07 -19.60 7.17
CA PRO A 174 4.06 -18.87 6.42
C PRO A 174 3.76 -19.52 5.06
N VAL A 175 2.52 -19.36 4.58
CA VAL A 175 1.97 -20.12 3.44
C VAL A 175 1.50 -19.14 2.37
N ARG A 176 1.78 -19.45 1.10
CA ARG A 176 1.32 -18.67 -0.05
C ARG A 176 -0.19 -18.83 -0.25
N MET A 177 -0.86 -17.75 -0.65
CA MET A 177 -2.30 -17.74 -0.86
C MET A 177 -2.67 -17.11 -2.21
N LEU A 178 -3.53 -17.78 -2.99
CA LEU A 178 -4.10 -17.27 -4.24
C LEU A 178 -5.61 -17.03 -4.04
N LEU A 179 -6.00 -15.78 -3.85
CA LEU A 179 -7.33 -15.44 -3.35
C LEU A 179 -8.07 -14.52 -4.34
N TRP A 180 -9.25 -14.95 -4.79
CA TRP A 180 -10.18 -14.09 -5.52
C TRP A 180 -10.82 -13.10 -4.55
N ALA A 181 -10.69 -11.81 -4.82
CA ALA A 181 -11.24 -10.74 -3.99
C ALA A 181 -12.09 -9.77 -4.84
N PRO A 182 -13.08 -9.10 -4.22
CA PRO A 182 -13.79 -8.00 -4.89
C PRO A 182 -12.83 -6.88 -5.31
N GLU A 183 -13.03 -6.33 -6.51
CA GLU A 183 -12.23 -5.24 -7.07
C GLU A 183 -12.06 -4.06 -6.08
N GLN A 184 -13.12 -3.71 -5.33
CA GLN A 184 -13.09 -2.60 -4.37
C GLN A 184 -12.09 -2.80 -3.22
N ASP A 185 -11.87 -4.05 -2.82
CA ASP A 185 -10.98 -4.35 -1.68
C ASP A 185 -9.51 -4.29 -2.09
N ARG A 186 -9.21 -4.46 -3.40
CA ARG A 186 -7.86 -4.34 -3.94
C ARG A 186 -7.21 -3.00 -3.64
N LEU A 187 -8.00 -1.91 -3.60
CA LEU A 187 -7.47 -0.56 -3.32
C LEU A 187 -6.89 -0.42 -1.90
N VAL A 188 -7.33 -1.26 -0.96
CA VAL A 188 -6.79 -1.29 0.40
C VAL A 188 -5.50 -2.09 0.45
N TYR A 189 -5.41 -3.19 -0.32
CA TYR A 189 -4.23 -4.05 -0.40
C TYR A 189 -3.08 -3.43 -1.20
N LEU A 190 -3.43 -2.71 -2.27
CA LEU A 190 -2.51 -2.16 -3.25
C LEU A 190 -2.79 -0.65 -3.42
N PRO A 191 -2.53 0.18 -2.40
CA PRO A 191 -2.70 1.62 -2.52
C PRO A 191 -1.79 2.17 -3.61
N GLU A 192 -2.36 3.02 -4.48
CA GLU A 192 -1.63 3.59 -5.62
C GLU A 192 -0.67 4.72 -5.20
N TRP A 193 -0.83 5.30 -4.02
CA TRP A 193 0.05 6.36 -3.50
C TRP A 193 0.02 6.42 -1.96
N ILE A 194 1.02 7.11 -1.39
CA ILE A 194 1.37 6.96 0.03
C ILE A 194 0.31 7.45 1.01
N ILE A 195 -0.44 8.51 0.67
CA ILE A 195 -1.48 9.05 1.56
C ILE A 195 -2.64 8.07 1.81
N LYS A 196 -2.81 7.08 0.92
CA LYS A 196 -3.83 6.02 1.02
C LYS A 196 -3.31 4.80 1.75
N ARG A 197 -2.03 4.78 2.13
CA ARG A 197 -1.48 3.71 2.97
C ARG A 197 -2.21 3.69 4.32
N THR A 198 -2.67 2.52 4.69
CA THR A 198 -3.45 2.24 5.90
C THR A 198 -2.68 1.31 6.84
N GLU A 199 -3.17 1.19 8.06
CA GLU A 199 -2.76 0.17 9.03
C GLU A 199 -2.79 -1.24 8.38
N LYS A 200 -3.84 -1.54 7.62
CA LYS A 200 -4.01 -2.82 6.92
C LYS A 200 -2.94 -3.10 5.90
N GLU A 201 -2.60 -2.12 5.06
CA GLU A 201 -1.50 -2.31 4.11
C GLU A 201 -0.17 -2.52 4.82
N ALA A 202 0.11 -1.76 5.89
CA ALA A 202 1.34 -1.92 6.66
C ALA A 202 1.45 -3.30 7.32
N THR A 203 0.35 -3.80 7.89
CA THR A 203 0.23 -5.17 8.42
C THR A 203 0.48 -6.21 7.32
N ILE A 204 -0.13 -6.04 6.15
CA ILE A 204 0.06 -6.95 5.02
C ILE A 204 1.52 -6.94 4.58
N SER A 205 2.12 -5.76 4.36
CA SER A 205 3.52 -5.60 3.96
C SER A 205 4.53 -6.15 4.98
N LEU A 206 4.14 -6.35 6.23
CA LEU A 206 4.95 -7.09 7.21
C LEU A 206 4.90 -8.60 6.96
N ALA A 207 3.73 -9.16 6.70
CA ALA A 207 3.51 -10.61 6.63
C ALA A 207 3.68 -11.21 5.22
N MET A 208 3.28 -10.46 4.19
CA MET A 208 3.10 -10.94 2.82
C MET A 208 3.51 -9.86 1.81
N ASN A 209 4.11 -10.27 0.71
CA ASN A 209 4.15 -9.49 -0.52
C ASN A 209 2.87 -9.79 -1.33
N VAL A 210 2.13 -8.73 -1.70
CA VAL A 210 0.85 -8.86 -2.39
C VAL A 210 0.92 -8.24 -3.78
N GLN A 211 0.33 -8.93 -4.76
CA GLN A 211 0.24 -8.46 -6.14
C GLN A 211 -1.00 -9.04 -6.83
N ALA A 212 -1.52 -8.35 -7.83
CA ALA A 212 -2.61 -8.86 -8.66
C ALA A 212 -2.05 -9.78 -9.75
N VAL A 213 -2.66 -10.95 -9.93
CA VAL A 213 -2.38 -11.91 -11.00
C VAL A 213 -3.29 -11.65 -12.20
N ALA A 214 -4.58 -11.39 -11.93
CA ALA A 214 -5.57 -11.06 -12.94
C ALA A 214 -6.51 -9.98 -12.41
N GLU A 215 -6.84 -9.01 -13.25
CA GLU A 215 -7.75 -7.91 -12.91
C GLU A 215 -8.64 -7.54 -14.09
N VAL A 216 -9.88 -7.08 -13.81
CA VAL A 216 -10.69 -6.43 -14.85
C VAL A 216 -10.20 -5.00 -15.03
N GLY A 217 -9.90 -4.60 -16.27
CA GLY A 217 -9.23 -3.34 -16.58
C GLY A 217 -9.76 -2.11 -15.81
N SER A 218 -8.87 -1.55 -14.99
CA SER A 218 -8.89 -0.29 -14.21
C SER A 218 -10.22 0.26 -13.66
N VAL A 219 -10.28 0.25 -12.32
CA VAL A 219 -11.03 1.12 -11.39
C VAL A 219 -11.18 2.59 -11.86
N LYS A 220 -10.27 3.09 -12.72
CA LYS A 220 -10.36 4.44 -13.31
C LYS A 220 -11.73 4.76 -13.93
N LYS A 221 -12.45 3.79 -14.52
CA LYS A 221 -13.80 4.05 -15.08
C LYS A 221 -14.87 4.30 -14.01
N LYS A 222 -14.76 3.70 -12.81
CA LYS A 222 -15.68 3.96 -11.69
C LYS A 222 -15.43 5.30 -11.00
N ARG A 223 -14.23 5.89 -11.14
CA ARG A 223 -13.94 7.24 -10.63
C ARG A 223 -14.94 8.27 -11.14
N ALA A 224 -15.44 8.12 -12.38
CA ALA A 224 -16.39 9.04 -13.00
C ALA A 224 -17.66 9.32 -12.17
N ASN A 225 -18.07 8.41 -11.27
CA ASN A 225 -19.32 8.53 -10.51
C ASN A 225 -19.13 8.58 -8.97
N SER A 226 -17.90 8.64 -8.44
CA SER A 226 -17.65 8.64 -6.99
C SER A 226 -16.95 9.92 -6.50
N TYR A 227 -17.13 10.24 -5.22
CA TYR A 227 -16.37 11.29 -4.50
C TYR A 227 -14.83 11.13 -4.61
N GLU A 228 -14.34 10.00 -5.13
CA GLU A 228 -12.92 9.68 -5.32
C GLU A 228 -12.23 10.50 -6.43
N TRP A 229 -12.99 11.15 -7.34
CA TRP A 229 -12.42 12.11 -8.32
C TRP A 229 -11.70 13.29 -7.63
N ASN A 230 -11.98 13.57 -6.36
CA ASN A 230 -11.33 14.65 -5.62
C ASN A 230 -9.94 14.26 -5.09
N SER A 231 -9.61 12.97 -5.03
CA SER A 231 -8.26 12.54 -4.62
C SER A 231 -7.27 12.73 -5.80
N PRO A 232 -6.11 13.38 -5.59
CA PRO A 232 -5.08 13.44 -6.61
C PRO A 232 -4.66 12.01 -7.03
N ALA A 233 -4.65 11.71 -8.33
CA ALA A 233 -4.08 10.49 -8.87
C ALA A 233 -2.55 10.46 -8.73
N ARG A 234 -1.99 9.23 -8.66
CA ARG A 234 -0.57 8.97 -8.86
C ARG A 234 -0.11 9.52 -10.21
N TRP A 235 1.09 10.09 -10.27
CA TRP A 235 1.69 10.54 -11.51
C TRP A 235 1.92 9.36 -12.48
N SER A 236 1.55 9.52 -13.75
CA SER A 236 1.67 8.45 -14.75
C SER A 236 3.09 8.03 -15.06
N GLY A 237 4.08 8.91 -14.87
CA GLY A 237 5.50 8.59 -15.03
C GLY A 237 5.97 7.51 -14.05
N PHE A 238 5.42 7.47 -12.84
CA PHE A 238 5.70 6.37 -11.91
C PHE A 238 5.13 5.04 -12.39
N ASP A 239 3.92 5.03 -12.93
CA ASP A 239 3.33 3.82 -13.49
C ASP A 239 4.20 3.29 -14.65
N LEU A 240 4.67 4.16 -15.55
CA LEU A 240 5.56 3.78 -16.66
C LEU A 240 6.91 3.22 -16.17
N ALA A 241 7.56 3.88 -15.20
CA ALA A 241 8.81 3.39 -14.65
C ALA A 241 8.64 2.12 -13.81
N SER A 242 7.50 1.98 -13.13
CA SER A 242 7.14 0.76 -12.40
C SER A 242 6.95 -0.41 -13.38
N GLU A 243 6.22 -0.21 -14.48
CA GLU A 243 6.04 -1.20 -15.55
C GLU A 243 7.38 -1.68 -16.14
N GLU A 244 8.34 -0.77 -16.33
CA GLU A 244 9.68 -1.13 -16.80
C GLU A 244 10.44 -1.99 -15.77
N ARG A 245 10.40 -1.60 -14.48
CA ARG A 245 11.01 -2.38 -13.39
C ARG A 245 10.40 -3.78 -13.31
N VAL A 246 9.07 -3.87 -13.40
CA VAL A 246 8.33 -5.14 -13.37
C VAL A 246 8.66 -6.00 -14.60
N SER A 247 8.75 -5.41 -15.80
CA SER A 247 9.13 -6.13 -17.02
C SER A 247 10.50 -6.78 -16.91
N ARG A 248 11.47 -6.12 -16.26
CA ARG A 248 12.78 -6.70 -15.96
C ARG A 248 12.69 -7.87 -14.98
N ARG A 249 11.89 -7.74 -13.91
CA ARG A 249 11.65 -8.83 -12.93
C ARG A 249 10.98 -10.04 -13.59
N MET A 250 9.94 -9.81 -14.39
CA MET A 250 9.27 -10.86 -15.17
C MET A 250 10.25 -11.64 -16.06
N SER A 251 11.14 -10.90 -16.74
CA SER A 251 12.18 -11.51 -17.58
C SER A 251 13.15 -12.36 -16.76
N GLN A 252 13.56 -11.89 -15.57
CA GLN A 252 14.46 -12.61 -14.67
C GLN A 252 13.88 -13.93 -14.16
N ILE A 253 12.56 -13.98 -13.93
CA ILE A 253 11.86 -15.19 -13.46
C ILE A 253 11.22 -16.01 -14.59
N ASN A 254 11.54 -15.71 -15.86
CA ASN A 254 11.00 -16.38 -17.04
C ASN A 254 9.46 -16.39 -17.12
N MET A 255 8.79 -15.36 -16.60
CA MET A 255 7.35 -15.21 -16.79
C MET A 255 7.05 -14.70 -18.20
N ARG A 256 6.11 -15.39 -18.88
CA ARG A 256 5.67 -15.06 -20.24
C ARG A 256 4.18 -14.85 -20.25
N VAL A 257 3.73 -13.78 -20.87
CA VAL A 257 2.31 -13.50 -21.06
C VAL A 257 1.72 -14.55 -22.01
N PRO A 258 0.63 -15.26 -21.64
CA PRO A 258 -0.01 -16.26 -22.50
C PRO A 258 -0.50 -15.70 -23.83
N GLU A 259 -0.59 -16.55 -24.86
CA GLU A 259 -0.97 -16.14 -26.21
C GLU A 259 -2.38 -15.54 -26.26
N GLY A 260 -2.50 -14.34 -26.84
CA GLY A 260 -3.76 -13.62 -26.98
C GLY A 260 -4.22 -12.91 -25.69
N ARG A 261 -3.45 -12.97 -24.60
CA ARG A 261 -3.68 -12.12 -23.42
C ARG A 261 -2.94 -10.80 -23.52
N SER A 262 -3.50 -9.82 -22.85
CA SER A 262 -2.83 -8.54 -22.58
C SER A 262 -2.58 -8.43 -21.09
N ILE A 263 -1.45 -7.86 -20.73
CA ILE A 263 -1.20 -7.35 -19.38
C ILE A 263 -1.59 -5.88 -19.34
N ARG A 264 -1.71 -5.33 -18.13
CA ARG A 264 -1.81 -3.88 -17.97
C ARG A 264 -0.55 -3.24 -18.57
N HIS A 265 -0.76 -2.46 -19.62
CA HIS A 265 0.24 -1.58 -20.20
C HIS A 265 -0.34 -0.18 -20.27
N MET A 266 0.37 0.77 -19.69
CA MET A 266 0.14 2.18 -19.93
C MET A 266 0.61 2.47 -21.35
N SER A 267 -0.32 2.78 -22.26
CA SER A 267 0.08 3.17 -23.61
C SER A 267 0.98 4.40 -23.56
N ARG A 268 2.16 4.32 -24.20
CA ARG A 268 3.09 5.45 -24.42
C ARG A 268 2.53 6.50 -25.37
N THR A 269 1.45 6.20 -26.10
CA THR A 269 0.84 7.08 -27.10
C THR A 269 -0.16 8.07 -26.50
N ASP A 270 -0.47 7.98 -25.20
CA ASP A 270 -1.27 8.99 -24.51
C ASP A 270 -0.39 10.24 -24.38
N VAL A 271 -0.70 11.24 -25.21
CA VAL A 271 0.22 12.25 -25.80
C VAL A 271 0.97 13.16 -24.80
N ASP A 272 0.73 13.04 -23.49
CA ASP A 272 1.36 13.85 -22.45
C ASP A 272 2.13 13.03 -21.38
N ARG A 273 2.26 11.71 -21.53
CA ARG A 273 2.97 10.88 -20.54
C ARG A 273 4.46 10.81 -20.80
N GLN A 274 5.27 11.25 -19.83
CA GLN A 274 6.72 11.21 -19.90
C GLN A 274 7.28 10.16 -18.94
N MET A 275 8.25 9.38 -19.42
CA MET A 275 9.11 8.59 -18.53
C MET A 275 9.80 9.55 -17.56
N PRO A 276 10.05 9.14 -16.30
CA PRO A 276 10.90 9.91 -15.40
C PRO A 276 12.26 10.16 -16.06
N LYS A 277 12.57 11.44 -16.25
CA LYS A 277 13.86 11.92 -16.78
C LYS A 277 14.76 12.41 -15.64
N GLY A 278 14.19 12.60 -14.45
CA GLY A 278 14.83 13.21 -13.31
C GLY A 278 15.75 12.27 -12.52
N LYS A 279 16.61 12.89 -11.73
CA LYS A 279 17.49 12.21 -10.77
C LYS A 279 16.70 11.52 -9.66
N SER A 280 17.26 10.47 -9.08
CA SER A 280 16.70 9.89 -7.86
C SER A 280 17.07 10.77 -6.67
N PRO A 281 16.15 11.04 -5.71
CA PRO A 281 16.52 11.71 -4.46
C PRO A 281 17.50 10.90 -3.59
N TYR A 282 17.72 9.62 -3.92
CA TYR A 282 18.70 8.73 -3.28
C TYR A 282 20.03 8.64 -4.03
N GLU A 283 20.19 9.35 -5.16
CA GLU A 283 21.43 9.35 -5.93
C GLU A 283 22.56 10.03 -5.15
N VAL A 284 23.70 9.35 -5.04
CA VAL A 284 24.90 9.88 -4.39
C VAL A 284 25.60 10.83 -5.37
N CYS A 285 25.59 12.11 -5.05
CA CYS A 285 26.11 13.23 -5.83
C CYS A 285 27.32 13.93 -5.19
N TYR A 286 27.56 13.73 -3.89
CA TYR A 286 28.60 14.44 -3.13
C TYR A 286 29.47 13.43 -2.36
N GLU A 287 30.78 13.67 -2.29
CA GLU A 287 31.75 12.77 -1.67
C GLU A 287 32.45 13.39 -0.44
N SER A 288 32.29 14.70 -0.21
CA SER A 288 32.94 15.44 0.87
C SER A 288 32.00 16.34 1.67
N VAL A 289 32.41 16.71 2.88
CA VAL A 289 31.66 17.63 3.76
C VAL A 289 31.52 19.01 3.10
N GLU A 290 32.59 19.49 2.46
CA GLU A 290 32.63 20.79 1.80
C GLU A 290 31.64 20.87 0.62
N GLU A 291 31.51 19.80 -0.15
CA GLU A 291 30.53 19.72 -1.24
C GLU A 291 29.09 19.75 -0.72
N VAL A 292 28.80 19.03 0.36
CA VAL A 292 27.48 19.03 1.00
C VAL A 292 27.16 20.41 1.58
N GLU A 293 28.15 21.09 2.21
CA GLU A 293 28.00 22.46 2.71
C GLU A 293 27.69 23.45 1.58
N SER A 294 28.40 23.35 0.46
CA SER A 294 28.17 24.17 -0.73
C SER A 294 26.78 23.91 -1.30
N ALA A 295 26.40 22.65 -1.46
CA ALA A 295 25.09 22.27 -1.98
C ALA A 295 23.93 22.75 -1.09
N LEU A 296 24.11 22.71 0.23
CA LEU A 296 23.15 23.27 1.18
C LEU A 296 23.06 24.81 1.06
N ALA A 297 24.20 25.49 0.93
CA ALA A 297 24.22 26.95 0.74
C ALA A 297 23.50 27.34 -0.58
N ASP A 298 23.78 26.63 -1.67
CA ASP A 298 23.13 26.82 -2.96
C ASP A 298 21.63 26.54 -2.90
N LEU A 299 21.20 25.50 -2.17
CA LEU A 299 19.78 25.20 -1.93
C LEU A 299 19.09 26.33 -1.17
N VAL A 300 19.68 26.80 -0.06
CA VAL A 300 19.10 27.88 0.75
C VAL A 300 19.04 29.17 -0.05
N GLN A 301 20.09 29.51 -0.80
CA GLN A 301 20.11 30.69 -1.67
C GLN A 301 19.00 30.59 -2.73
N HIS A 302 18.96 29.47 -3.46
CA HIS A 302 17.95 29.23 -4.49
C HIS A 302 16.53 29.32 -3.92
N TRP A 303 16.27 28.70 -2.76
CA TRP A 303 14.97 28.79 -2.10
C TRP A 303 14.62 30.25 -1.75
N ASN A 304 15.55 31.02 -1.20
CA ASN A 304 15.31 32.43 -0.84
C ASN A 304 15.02 33.32 -2.06
N GLU A 305 15.74 33.11 -3.16
CA GLU A 305 15.57 33.86 -4.41
C GLU A 305 14.21 33.61 -5.08
N HIS A 306 13.66 32.40 -4.92
CA HIS A 306 12.47 31.95 -5.65
C HIS A 306 11.21 31.84 -4.80
N LYS A 307 11.31 31.68 -3.47
CA LYS A 307 10.12 31.60 -2.59
C LYS A 307 9.27 32.85 -2.71
N SER A 308 9.91 34.03 -2.73
CA SER A 308 9.26 35.34 -2.84
C SER A 308 8.59 35.61 -4.19
N ARG A 309 9.11 35.03 -5.29
CA ARG A 309 8.58 35.26 -6.64
C ARG A 309 7.13 34.78 -6.79
N TYR A 310 6.73 33.81 -5.99
CA TYR A 310 5.38 33.25 -6.00
C TYR A 310 4.65 33.34 -4.65
N THR A 311 5.32 33.63 -3.53
CA THR A 311 4.65 34.01 -2.28
C THR A 311 4.24 35.48 -2.34
N GLY A 312 2.93 35.74 -2.44
CA GLY A 312 2.37 37.10 -2.40
C GLY A 312 2.43 37.76 -1.01
N VAL A 313 3.61 37.83 -0.39
CA VAL A 313 3.82 38.64 0.82
C VAL A 313 4.68 39.84 0.41
N GLY A 314 4.01 40.95 0.10
CA GLY A 314 4.68 42.24 0.02
C GLY A 314 5.25 42.61 1.39
N ALA A 315 6.33 43.39 1.39
CA ALA A 315 7.07 43.86 2.58
C ALA A 315 6.25 44.67 3.62
N SER A 316 4.92 44.77 3.48
CA SER A 316 4.04 45.62 4.29
C SER A 316 3.00 44.86 5.13
N GLY A 317 3.11 43.54 5.31
CA GLY A 317 2.31 42.77 6.28
C GLY A 317 0.79 42.73 6.06
N LEU A 318 0.30 43.27 4.94
CA LEU A 318 -1.12 43.24 4.56
C LEU A 318 -1.30 42.18 3.47
N ALA A 319 -2.18 41.21 3.74
CA ALA A 319 -2.61 40.19 2.78
C ALA A 319 -3.35 40.84 1.60
N LYS A 320 -2.59 41.35 0.63
CA LYS A 320 -3.06 41.69 -0.70
C LYS A 320 -2.81 40.49 -1.60
N GLY A 321 -3.90 39.85 -2.05
CA GLY A 321 -4.01 38.85 -3.11
C GLY A 321 -2.74 38.09 -3.51
N VAL A 322 -2.73 36.78 -3.23
CA VAL A 322 -1.81 35.75 -3.76
C VAL A 322 -1.24 36.17 -5.12
N SER A 323 0.10 36.18 -5.25
CA SER A 323 0.78 36.46 -6.52
C SER A 323 0.17 35.62 -7.66
N ARG A 324 -0.40 36.32 -8.66
CA ARG A 324 -1.20 35.78 -9.77
C ARG A 324 -0.38 35.31 -10.97
N ARG A 325 0.94 35.28 -10.88
CA ARG A 325 1.77 34.98 -12.05
C ARG A 325 1.87 33.47 -12.26
N ASP A 326 1.23 33.01 -13.33
CA ASP A 326 1.47 31.69 -13.89
C ASP A 326 2.93 31.61 -14.38
N ALA A 327 3.55 30.45 -14.22
CA ALA A 327 4.91 30.18 -14.66
C ALA A 327 4.88 29.44 -16.01
N THR A 328 5.82 29.72 -16.91
CA THR A 328 5.98 28.87 -18.09
C THR A 328 6.59 27.53 -17.67
N LEU A 329 6.28 26.46 -18.40
CA LEU A 329 6.89 25.16 -18.11
C LEU A 329 8.42 25.20 -18.29
N GLU A 330 8.91 25.92 -19.31
CA GLU A 330 10.34 26.11 -19.56
C GLU A 330 11.06 26.82 -18.40
N GLU A 331 10.43 27.86 -17.84
CA GLU A 331 10.93 28.52 -16.63
C GLU A 331 11.04 27.50 -15.49
N LEU A 332 9.99 26.73 -15.22
CA LEU A 332 10.01 25.75 -14.12
C LEU A 332 11.06 24.66 -14.33
N TYR A 333 11.18 24.10 -15.54
CA TYR A 333 12.22 23.10 -15.84
C TYR A 333 13.63 23.62 -15.59
N SER A 334 13.88 24.91 -15.79
CA SER A 334 15.18 25.53 -15.50
C SER A 334 15.44 25.78 -14.01
N LEU A 335 14.38 25.82 -13.20
CA LEU A 335 14.47 26.15 -11.78
C LEU A 335 14.57 24.91 -10.88
N VAL A 336 13.94 23.79 -11.26
CA VAL A 336 13.90 22.60 -10.41
C VAL A 336 15.01 21.60 -10.75
N THR A 337 15.49 20.89 -9.74
CA THR A 337 16.42 19.76 -9.91
C THR A 337 15.67 18.50 -10.34
N PHE A 338 14.50 18.24 -9.76
CA PHE A 338 13.64 17.11 -10.07
C PHE A 338 12.56 17.55 -11.09
N SER A 339 12.95 17.64 -12.37
CA SER A 339 12.09 18.09 -13.48
C SER A 339 10.76 17.35 -13.58
N ASP A 340 10.74 16.06 -13.20
CA ASP A 340 9.55 15.22 -13.21
C ASP A 340 8.42 15.74 -12.30
N LEU A 341 8.75 16.58 -11.30
CA LEU A 341 7.74 17.25 -10.48
C LEU A 341 6.90 18.23 -11.31
N VAL A 342 7.50 18.86 -12.32
CA VAL A 342 6.80 19.77 -13.24
C VAL A 342 5.79 18.97 -14.06
N ASP A 343 6.21 17.83 -14.62
CA ASP A 343 5.33 16.92 -15.36
C ASP A 343 4.18 16.42 -14.48
N ALA A 344 4.48 16.04 -13.23
CA ALA A 344 3.48 15.52 -12.32
C ALA A 344 2.45 16.54 -11.86
N MET A 345 2.87 17.77 -11.58
CA MET A 345 1.97 18.86 -11.25
C MET A 345 1.20 19.36 -12.47
N HIS A 346 1.76 19.22 -13.67
CA HIS A 346 1.06 19.52 -14.91
C HIS A 346 -0.04 18.48 -15.22
N GLU A 347 0.26 17.19 -15.05
CA GLU A 347 -0.70 16.10 -15.24
C GLU A 347 -1.84 16.15 -14.21
N ASN A 348 -1.50 16.43 -12.95
CA ASN A 348 -2.48 16.44 -11.87
C ASN A 348 -2.30 17.63 -10.92
N PRO A 349 -2.88 18.80 -11.29
CA PRO A 349 -2.80 20.02 -10.50
C PRO A 349 -3.41 19.88 -9.10
N CYS A 350 -3.06 20.81 -8.21
CA CYS A 350 -3.58 20.84 -6.85
C CYS A 350 -5.12 20.99 -6.83
N LYS A 351 -5.74 20.69 -5.68
CA LYS A 351 -7.20 20.77 -5.55
C LYS A 351 -7.78 22.13 -5.96
N LEU A 352 -7.12 23.23 -5.58
CA LEU A 352 -7.57 24.60 -5.90
C LEU A 352 -7.51 24.87 -7.41
N SER A 353 -6.42 24.46 -8.07
CA SER A 353 -6.27 24.57 -9.52
C SER A 353 -7.31 23.73 -10.26
N ARG A 354 -7.55 22.48 -9.83
CA ARG A 354 -8.59 21.60 -10.41
C ARG A 354 -9.98 22.22 -10.29
N SER A 355 -10.33 22.78 -9.14
CA SER A 355 -11.61 23.48 -8.96
C SER A 355 -11.74 24.72 -9.85
N ALA A 356 -10.66 25.48 -10.06
CA ALA A 356 -10.67 26.65 -10.94
C ALA A 356 -10.81 26.25 -12.41
N ILE A 357 -10.08 25.22 -12.86
CA ILE A 357 -10.16 24.66 -14.22
C ILE A 357 -11.60 24.21 -14.52
N ARG A 358 -12.24 23.46 -13.60
CA ARG A 358 -13.63 23.02 -13.77
C ARG A 358 -14.61 24.18 -13.94
N LYS A 359 -14.44 25.26 -13.17
CA LYS A 359 -15.28 26.45 -13.32
C LYS A 359 -15.09 27.11 -14.68
N GLU A 360 -13.84 27.21 -15.15
CA GLU A 360 -13.55 27.76 -16.48
C GLU A 360 -14.07 26.88 -17.61
N GLU A 361 -14.01 25.55 -17.47
CA GLU A 361 -14.56 24.59 -18.43
C GLU A 361 -16.09 24.64 -18.48
N ALA A 362 -16.76 24.65 -17.31
CA ALA A 362 -18.22 24.78 -17.24
C ALA A 362 -18.71 26.10 -17.86
N LEU A 363 -18.00 27.21 -17.61
CA LEU A 363 -18.31 28.50 -18.23
C LEU A 363 -18.13 28.48 -19.76
N LYS A 364 -17.15 27.72 -20.28
CA LYS A 364 -16.97 27.56 -21.72
C LYS A 364 -18.06 26.70 -22.34
N GLU A 365 -18.45 25.60 -21.69
CA GLU A 365 -19.56 24.76 -22.14
C GLU A 365 -20.88 25.56 -22.18
N GLU A 366 -21.17 26.38 -21.15
CA GLU A 366 -22.34 27.27 -21.16
C GLU A 366 -22.30 28.32 -22.29
N MET A 367 -21.11 28.85 -22.61
CA MET A 367 -20.95 29.79 -23.73
C MET A 367 -21.01 29.14 -25.11
N ASP A 368 -20.53 27.89 -25.23
CA ASP A 368 -20.54 27.12 -26.48
C ASP A 368 -21.95 26.56 -26.78
N ASP A 369 -22.75 26.23 -25.76
CA ASP A 369 -24.16 25.83 -25.90
C ASP A 369 -25.07 26.99 -26.35
N GLU A 370 -24.69 28.26 -26.09
CA GLU A 370 -25.39 29.45 -26.59
C GLU A 370 -25.02 29.81 -28.05
N ALA A 371 -23.98 29.19 -28.61
CA ALA A 371 -23.53 29.42 -29.99
C ALA A 371 -23.84 28.20 -30.88
N GLU A 372 -24.84 28.28 -31.77
CA GLU A 372 -25.08 27.24 -32.79
C GLU A 372 -23.82 27.06 -33.67
N ALA A 373 -23.02 26.04 -33.37
CA ALA A 373 -21.83 25.71 -34.14
C ALA A 373 -22.21 25.06 -35.49
N PRO A 374 -21.61 25.46 -36.62
CA PRO A 374 -21.86 24.82 -37.91
C PRO A 374 -21.39 23.36 -37.91
N LYS A 375 -22.30 22.46 -38.32
CA LYS A 375 -22.06 21.01 -38.44
C LYS A 375 -20.87 20.75 -39.37
N GLY A 376 -19.73 20.32 -38.80
CA GLY A 376 -18.57 19.87 -39.57
C GLY A 376 -17.18 20.18 -38.98
N ALA A 377 -17.09 20.87 -37.83
CA ALA A 377 -15.80 21.11 -37.20
C ALA A 377 -15.25 19.85 -36.52
N VAL A 378 -14.07 19.40 -36.99
CA VAL A 378 -13.24 18.39 -36.32
C VAL A 378 -12.85 18.92 -34.94
N PRO A 379 -12.92 18.12 -33.85
CA PRO A 379 -12.52 18.57 -32.53
C PRO A 379 -11.05 19.01 -32.57
N VAL A 380 -10.81 20.28 -32.26
CA VAL A 380 -9.48 20.85 -32.14
C VAL A 380 -8.77 20.14 -30.99
N LYS A 381 -7.65 19.47 -31.29
CA LYS A 381 -6.75 18.90 -30.28
C LYS A 381 -6.48 19.96 -29.21
N SER A 382 -6.71 19.64 -27.94
CA SER A 382 -6.44 20.51 -26.80
C SER A 382 -5.01 21.07 -26.93
N ALA A 383 -4.87 22.38 -27.06
CA ALA A 383 -3.56 23.01 -27.07
C ALA A 383 -2.82 22.65 -25.77
N GLN A 384 -1.62 22.08 -25.88
CA GLN A 384 -0.76 21.81 -24.72
C GLN A 384 -0.60 23.10 -23.92
N LYS A 385 -1.00 23.07 -22.65
CA LYS A 385 -0.88 24.23 -21.76
C LYS A 385 0.61 24.47 -21.52
N THR A 386 1.18 25.51 -22.12
CA THR A 386 2.60 25.88 -21.94
C THR A 386 2.90 26.54 -20.59
N HIS A 387 1.89 26.69 -19.74
CA HIS A 387 1.94 27.40 -18.47
C HIS A 387 1.33 26.57 -17.33
N MET A 388 1.86 26.76 -16.14
CA MET A 388 1.39 26.18 -14.88
C MET A 388 0.88 27.30 -13.96
N ARG A 389 -0.24 27.07 -13.26
CA ARG A 389 -0.79 28.07 -12.34
C ARG A 389 0.21 28.38 -11.23
N GLY A 390 0.26 29.64 -10.79
CA GLY A 390 1.21 30.08 -9.78
C GLY A 390 1.18 29.25 -8.48
N ILE A 391 0.02 28.71 -8.07
CA ILE A 391 -0.07 27.83 -6.90
C ILE A 391 0.59 26.47 -7.12
N ASP A 392 0.44 25.88 -8.30
CA ASP A 392 1.06 24.59 -8.65
C ASP A 392 2.58 24.77 -8.78
N ALA A 393 3.03 25.86 -9.41
CA ALA A 393 4.45 26.22 -9.49
C ALA A 393 5.12 26.29 -8.10
N ARG A 394 4.41 26.84 -7.09
CA ARG A 394 4.89 26.90 -5.70
C ARG A 394 4.99 25.54 -5.05
N ILE A 395 3.99 24.68 -5.28
CA ILE A 395 3.98 23.30 -4.79
C ILE A 395 5.18 22.56 -5.37
N THR A 396 5.43 22.69 -6.68
CA THR A 396 6.57 22.09 -7.38
C THR A 396 7.90 22.56 -6.80
N LEU A 397 8.14 23.86 -6.68
CA LEU A 397 9.40 24.42 -6.15
C LEU A 397 9.66 24.00 -4.70
N ARG A 398 8.61 23.90 -3.88
CA ARG A 398 8.74 23.44 -2.50
C ARG A 398 9.04 21.95 -2.43
N ALA A 399 8.37 21.13 -3.23
CA ALA A 399 8.65 19.70 -3.30
C ALA A 399 10.09 19.44 -3.79
N ASP A 400 10.58 20.22 -4.77
CA ASP A 400 11.97 20.17 -5.22
C ASP A 400 12.96 20.50 -4.09
N ALA A 401 12.74 21.62 -3.40
CA ALA A 401 13.57 22.02 -2.27
C ALA A 401 13.60 20.96 -1.15
N ALA A 402 12.46 20.35 -0.84
CA ALA A 402 12.36 19.30 0.16
C ALA A 402 13.09 18.01 -0.26
N LEU A 403 13.00 17.62 -1.54
CA LEU A 403 13.72 16.44 -2.06
C LEU A 403 15.23 16.68 -2.16
N ARG A 404 15.66 17.92 -2.46
CA ARG A 404 17.08 18.30 -2.43
C ARG A 404 17.62 18.24 -1.00
N ALA A 405 16.88 18.76 -0.02
CA ALA A 405 17.24 18.65 1.38
C ALA A 405 17.31 17.19 1.85
N PHE A 406 16.34 16.36 1.46
CA PHE A 406 16.39 14.91 1.71
C PHE A 406 17.61 14.24 1.05
N ASN A 407 17.98 14.63 -0.17
CA ASN A 407 19.20 14.12 -0.79
C ASN A 407 20.45 14.49 0.04
N LEU A 408 20.53 15.71 0.60
CA LEU A 408 21.62 16.09 1.50
C LEU A 408 21.61 15.25 2.80
N GLU A 409 20.44 14.83 3.29
CA GLU A 409 20.35 13.90 4.43
C GLU A 409 21.02 12.54 4.11
N VAL A 410 20.79 12.00 2.90
CA VAL A 410 21.43 10.76 2.45
C VAL A 410 22.96 10.88 2.49
N HIS A 411 23.50 12.01 2.03
CA HIS A 411 24.94 12.26 2.01
C HIS A 411 25.53 12.45 3.38
N CYS A 412 24.87 13.23 4.23
CA CYS A 412 25.28 13.39 5.62
C CYS A 412 25.34 12.02 6.31
N LYS A 413 24.38 11.13 6.08
CA LYS A 413 24.43 9.78 6.66
C LYS A 413 25.63 8.97 6.19
N ILE A 414 25.99 9.06 4.90
CA ILE A 414 27.18 8.39 4.34
C ILE A 414 28.47 8.94 4.97
N LEU A 415 28.58 10.26 5.10
CA LEU A 415 29.76 10.92 5.68
C LEU A 415 29.91 10.64 7.20
N GLU A 416 28.79 10.58 7.93
CA GLU A 416 28.76 10.16 9.33
C GLU A 416 29.35 8.75 9.52
N GLU A 417 28.95 7.80 8.66
CA GLU A 417 29.46 6.42 8.68
C GLU A 417 30.96 6.34 8.32
N GLN A 418 31.48 7.32 7.58
CA GLN A 418 32.90 7.46 7.27
C GLN A 418 33.69 8.15 8.40
N GLY A 419 33.02 8.59 9.47
CA GLY A 419 33.63 9.21 10.65
C GLY A 419 33.77 10.73 10.60
N HIS A 420 33.10 11.40 9.66
CA HIS A 420 33.05 12.86 9.62
C HIS A 420 32.03 13.40 10.64
N ASP A 421 32.35 14.53 11.28
CA ASP A 421 31.38 15.26 12.12
C ASP A 421 30.41 16.05 11.23
N ILE A 422 29.15 15.62 11.22
CA ILE A 422 28.07 16.23 10.43
C ILE A 422 27.10 17.05 11.29
N SER A 423 27.37 17.25 12.59
CA SER A 423 26.41 17.84 13.53
C SER A 423 25.88 19.21 13.09
N SER A 424 26.78 20.06 12.60
CA SER A 424 26.46 21.40 12.07
C SER A 424 25.60 21.32 10.80
N LEU A 425 25.94 20.41 9.88
CA LEU A 425 25.19 20.19 8.65
C LEU A 425 23.77 19.68 8.94
N THR A 426 23.64 18.67 9.80
CA THR A 426 22.34 18.14 10.23
C THR A 426 21.48 19.24 10.85
N GLN A 427 22.03 20.07 11.74
CA GLN A 427 21.28 21.18 12.34
C GLN A 427 20.76 22.16 11.28
N ARG A 428 21.58 22.53 10.29
CA ARG A 428 21.20 23.47 9.23
C ARG A 428 20.17 22.87 8.26
N ILE A 429 20.29 21.59 7.91
CA ILE A 429 19.31 20.87 7.09
C ILE A 429 17.97 20.79 7.83
N THR A 430 18.00 20.45 9.12
CA THR A 430 16.81 20.43 9.97
C THR A 430 16.13 21.80 10.04
N GLN A 431 16.90 22.87 10.25
CA GLN A 431 16.38 24.24 10.26
C GLN A 431 15.73 24.61 8.91
N PHE A 432 16.34 24.19 7.80
CA PHE A 432 15.75 24.41 6.48
C PHE A 432 14.43 23.66 6.28
N HIS A 433 14.33 22.42 6.75
CA HIS A 433 13.07 21.69 6.73
C HIS A 433 11.99 22.35 7.59
N ASP A 434 12.34 22.82 8.79
CA ASP A 434 11.41 23.58 9.64
C ASP A 434 10.91 24.84 8.92
N GLU A 435 11.80 25.58 8.25
CA GLU A 435 11.42 26.75 7.45
C GLU A 435 10.43 26.38 6.32
N LEU A 436 10.65 25.28 5.62
CA LEU A 436 9.73 24.81 4.57
C LEU A 436 8.33 24.52 5.13
N ILE A 437 8.25 23.92 6.33
CA ILE A 437 7.00 23.61 7.01
C ILE A 437 6.32 24.89 7.50
N GLU A 438 7.03 25.75 8.23
CA GLU A 438 6.49 27.00 8.80
C GLU A 438 5.99 27.98 7.74
N THR A 439 6.64 28.00 6.57
CA THR A 439 6.23 28.84 5.43
C THR A 439 5.12 28.22 4.57
N THR A 440 4.59 27.05 4.96
CA THR A 440 3.47 26.40 4.28
C THR A 440 2.15 27.06 4.66
N SER A 441 1.49 27.70 3.69
CA SER A 441 0.15 28.28 3.82
C SER A 441 -0.94 27.32 3.32
N TYR A 442 -2.19 27.58 3.70
CA TYR A 442 -3.37 26.85 3.22
C TYR A 442 -3.36 26.66 1.70
N GLY A 443 -3.61 25.44 1.24
CA GLY A 443 -3.68 25.07 -0.18
C GLY A 443 -2.35 24.64 -0.81
N LEU A 444 -1.25 24.62 -0.05
CA LEU A 444 0.04 24.13 -0.52
C LEU A 444 0.35 22.71 -0.02
N GLU A 445 -0.49 22.12 0.82
CA GLU A 445 -0.24 20.82 1.50
C GLU A 445 0.03 19.67 0.52
N ASP A 446 -0.40 19.82 -0.74
CA ASP A 446 -0.13 18.88 -1.82
C ASP A 446 1.38 18.67 -2.10
N TRP A 447 2.28 19.57 -1.66
CA TRP A 447 3.73 19.39 -1.80
C TRP A 447 4.24 18.19 -1.00
N GLU A 448 3.72 17.97 0.21
CA GLU A 448 4.15 16.85 1.07
C GLU A 448 3.83 15.50 0.41
N ARG A 449 2.66 15.43 -0.23
CA ARG A 449 2.24 14.24 -0.98
C ARG A 449 3.24 13.91 -2.09
N LEU A 450 3.68 14.91 -2.86
CA LEU A 450 4.68 14.70 -3.90
C LEU A 450 5.99 14.19 -3.31
N VAL A 451 6.51 14.86 -2.28
CA VAL A 451 7.77 14.45 -1.64
C VAL A 451 7.70 13.02 -1.15
N GLU A 452 6.63 12.64 -0.47
CA GLU A 452 6.46 11.29 0.05
C GLU A 452 6.29 10.24 -1.05
N ASP A 453 5.56 10.54 -2.14
CA ASP A 453 5.44 9.63 -3.28
C ASP A 453 6.81 9.42 -3.97
N TRP A 454 7.61 10.49 -4.14
CA TRP A 454 8.97 10.39 -4.68
C TRP A 454 9.89 9.57 -3.78
N MET A 455 9.90 9.88 -2.48
CA MET A 455 10.69 9.13 -1.50
C MET A 455 10.28 7.65 -1.48
N SER A 456 8.98 7.36 -1.51
CA SER A 456 8.43 6.00 -1.52
C SER A 456 8.80 5.23 -2.79
N PHE A 457 8.72 5.86 -3.96
CA PHE A 457 8.95 5.20 -5.25
C PHE A 457 10.44 4.96 -5.55
N TYR A 458 11.29 5.91 -5.18
CA TYR A 458 12.73 5.86 -5.46
C TYR A 458 13.56 5.18 -4.34
N ALA A 459 12.94 4.87 -3.20
CA ALA A 459 13.61 4.11 -2.14
C ALA A 459 14.22 2.81 -2.67
N PRO A 460 15.40 2.38 -2.17
CA PRO A 460 16.01 1.11 -2.57
C PRO A 460 15.07 -0.08 -2.47
N THR A 461 14.24 -0.09 -1.41
CA THR A 461 13.05 -0.92 -1.32
C THR A 461 11.83 0.00 -1.38
N PRO A 462 11.07 0.04 -2.48
CA PRO A 462 9.87 0.86 -2.59
C PRO A 462 8.90 0.56 -1.45
N LEU A 463 8.20 1.55 -0.92
CA LEU A 463 7.33 1.31 0.23
C LEU A 463 6.02 0.61 -0.16
N LEU A 464 5.39 1.04 -1.25
CA LEU A 464 4.08 0.55 -1.69
C LEU A 464 4.17 -0.80 -2.42
N ALA A 465 3.24 -1.70 -2.11
CA ALA A 465 3.16 -3.03 -2.73
C ALA A 465 3.06 -2.98 -4.27
N ILE A 466 2.39 -1.96 -4.83
CA ILE A 466 2.28 -1.77 -6.29
C ILE A 466 3.63 -1.61 -6.99
N ASP A 467 4.68 -1.15 -6.30
CA ASP A 467 6.02 -1.00 -6.89
C ASP A 467 6.96 -2.17 -6.57
N LYS A 468 6.54 -3.04 -5.66
CA LYS A 468 7.22 -4.30 -5.30
C LYS A 468 6.80 -5.49 -6.16
N ARG A 469 5.78 -5.32 -7.00
CA ARG A 469 5.23 -6.38 -7.87
C ARG A 469 6.32 -7.08 -8.69
N GLN A 470 6.22 -8.39 -8.78
CA GLN A 470 7.10 -9.24 -9.57
C GLN A 470 6.64 -9.36 -11.03
N TYR A 471 5.35 -9.14 -11.27
CA TYR A 471 4.73 -9.22 -12.59
C TYR A 471 3.50 -8.31 -12.71
N GLU A 472 3.14 -7.98 -13.94
CA GLU A 472 1.91 -7.23 -14.25
C GLU A 472 0.70 -8.17 -14.25
N PRO A 473 -0.50 -7.72 -13.85
CA PRO A 473 -1.69 -8.55 -13.88
C PRO A 473 -2.14 -8.79 -15.31
N LEU A 474 -2.61 -10.01 -15.58
CA LEU A 474 -3.36 -10.34 -16.79
C LEU A 474 -4.69 -9.58 -16.80
N LYS A 475 -5.08 -9.10 -17.97
CA LYS A 475 -6.39 -8.47 -18.15
C LYS A 475 -7.48 -9.54 -18.25
N ALA A 476 -8.35 -9.57 -17.26
CA ALA A 476 -9.59 -10.33 -17.26
C ALA A 476 -10.71 -9.55 -17.97
N ASN A 477 -11.64 -10.30 -18.57
CA ASN A 477 -12.86 -9.74 -19.17
C ASN A 477 -14.01 -9.82 -18.17
N PRO A 478 -14.98 -8.89 -18.19
CA PRO A 478 -16.17 -9.00 -17.34
C PRO A 478 -16.95 -10.31 -17.52
N GLU A 479 -16.90 -10.91 -18.71
CA GLU A 479 -17.52 -12.19 -19.06
C GLU A 479 -16.83 -13.40 -18.41
N ASP A 480 -15.61 -13.23 -17.88
CA ASP A 480 -14.93 -14.27 -17.11
C ASP A 480 -15.61 -14.50 -15.73
N PHE A 481 -16.61 -13.69 -15.36
CA PHE A 481 -17.29 -13.71 -14.05
C PHE A 481 -18.82 -13.78 -14.15
N TRP A 482 -19.46 -14.52 -13.25
CA TRP A 482 -20.92 -14.66 -13.20
C TRP A 482 -21.51 -14.65 -11.78
N PRO A 483 -22.51 -13.80 -11.46
CA PRO A 483 -23.01 -12.69 -12.28
C PRO A 483 -21.90 -11.68 -12.60
N ALA A 484 -22.06 -10.87 -13.64
CA ALA A 484 -21.05 -9.95 -14.17
C ALA A 484 -20.63 -8.85 -13.17
N GLN A 485 -19.83 -9.24 -12.18
CA GLN A 485 -19.19 -8.41 -11.17
C GLN A 485 -17.70 -8.76 -11.16
N ASN A 486 -16.86 -7.74 -11.17
CA ASN A 486 -15.43 -7.90 -11.30
C ASN A 486 -14.80 -8.52 -10.05
N LEU A 487 -13.93 -9.51 -10.26
CA LEU A 487 -13.02 -10.02 -9.25
C LEU A 487 -11.58 -9.85 -9.72
N ASP A 488 -10.70 -9.72 -8.73
CA ASP A 488 -9.26 -9.74 -8.94
C ASP A 488 -8.68 -10.97 -8.26
N LEU A 489 -7.78 -11.68 -8.94
CA LEU A 489 -6.98 -12.73 -8.31
C LEU A 489 -5.74 -12.10 -7.69
N LEU A 490 -5.61 -12.23 -6.37
CA LEU A 490 -4.47 -11.71 -5.62
C LEU A 490 -3.53 -12.85 -5.21
N ASP A 491 -2.24 -12.64 -5.41
CA ASP A 491 -1.18 -13.53 -4.95
C ASP A 491 -0.49 -12.94 -3.71
N PHE A 492 -0.63 -13.64 -2.60
CA PHE A 492 0.02 -13.35 -1.32
C PHE A 492 1.19 -14.31 -1.14
N THR A 493 2.41 -13.81 -1.27
CA THR A 493 3.63 -14.57 -1.04
C THR A 493 4.25 -14.18 0.30
N PRO A 494 4.61 -15.14 1.18
CA PRO A 494 5.19 -14.80 2.48
C PRO A 494 6.43 -13.91 2.43
N THR A 495 6.56 -13.09 3.46
CA THR A 495 7.85 -12.49 3.85
C THR A 495 8.52 -13.38 4.90
N ASN A 496 9.79 -13.10 5.21
CA ASN A 496 10.55 -13.79 6.26
C ASN A 496 10.60 -12.95 7.55
N CYS A 497 9.47 -12.36 7.96
CA CYS A 497 9.41 -11.42 9.08
C CYS A 497 9.62 -12.11 10.44
N ASP A 498 10.75 -11.80 11.08
CA ASP A 498 11.10 -12.29 12.42
C ASP A 498 10.83 -11.22 13.50
N LEU A 499 9.83 -11.46 14.34
CA LEU A 499 9.50 -10.57 15.46
C LEU A 499 10.03 -11.11 16.79
N THR A 500 10.73 -12.24 16.81
CA THR A 500 11.22 -12.83 18.05
C THR A 500 12.22 -11.92 18.75
N VAL A 501 12.16 -11.93 20.09
CA VAL A 501 13.09 -11.21 20.96
C VAL A 501 13.65 -12.21 21.97
N PRO A 502 14.92 -12.64 21.81
CA PRO A 502 15.52 -13.68 22.66
C PRO A 502 15.33 -13.40 24.15
N GLY A 503 14.76 -14.37 24.87
CA GLY A 503 14.51 -14.27 26.32
C GLY A 503 13.31 -13.39 26.74
N LEU A 504 12.71 -12.61 25.84
CA LEU A 504 11.64 -11.66 26.18
C LEU A 504 10.28 -11.99 25.53
N ALA A 505 10.31 -12.40 24.25
CA ALA A 505 9.10 -12.69 23.49
C ALA A 505 9.33 -13.72 22.37
N ASN A 506 8.45 -14.71 22.32
CA ASN A 506 8.31 -15.56 21.13
C ASN A 506 7.53 -14.81 20.03
N GLN A 507 7.49 -15.42 18.85
CA GLN A 507 6.85 -14.84 17.67
C GLN A 507 5.38 -14.45 17.91
N ILE A 508 4.60 -15.29 18.61
CA ILE A 508 3.17 -15.03 18.88
C ILE A 508 2.99 -13.79 19.76
N LYS A 509 3.73 -13.72 20.88
CA LYS A 509 3.67 -12.59 21.80
C LYS A 509 4.11 -11.31 21.12
N ALA A 510 5.15 -11.39 20.29
CA ALA A 510 5.69 -10.24 19.58
C ALA A 510 4.76 -9.74 18.47
N ALA A 511 4.12 -10.64 17.72
CA ALA A 511 3.11 -10.27 16.73
C ALA A 511 1.90 -9.58 17.36
N GLY A 512 1.47 -10.01 18.56
CA GLY A 512 0.43 -9.31 19.34
C GLY A 512 0.82 -7.87 19.68
N ALA A 513 2.01 -7.65 20.25
CA ALA A 513 2.49 -6.30 20.55
C ALA A 513 2.68 -5.44 19.29
N CYS A 514 3.18 -6.05 18.20
CA CYS A 514 3.29 -5.38 16.89
C CYS A 514 1.92 -4.88 16.41
N ARG A 515 0.87 -5.69 16.57
CA ARG A 515 -0.51 -5.31 16.20
C ARG A 515 -0.98 -4.10 16.99
N ASP A 516 -0.78 -4.10 18.29
CA ASP A 516 -1.22 -3.00 19.16
C ASP A 516 -0.46 -1.71 18.86
N LEU A 517 0.85 -1.80 18.67
CA LEU A 517 1.68 -0.67 18.28
C LEU A 517 1.28 -0.12 16.91
N LEU A 518 1.07 -0.98 15.92
CA LEU A 518 0.69 -0.58 14.56
C LEU A 518 -0.69 0.07 14.55
N ASN A 519 -1.68 -0.51 15.24
CA ASN A 519 -3.01 0.09 15.41
C ASN A 519 -2.93 1.48 16.04
N TYR A 520 -2.13 1.64 17.09
CA TYR A 520 -1.94 2.91 17.78
C TYR A 520 -1.26 3.96 16.89
N LEU A 521 -0.10 3.62 16.31
CA LEU A 521 0.69 4.53 15.48
C LEU A 521 -0.16 5.06 14.32
N PHE A 522 -0.92 4.20 13.65
CA PHE A 522 -1.72 4.61 12.50
C PHE A 522 -2.95 5.48 12.83
N LEU A 523 -3.29 5.71 14.11
CA LEU A 523 -4.16 6.83 14.52
C LEU A 523 -3.50 8.18 14.17
N PHE A 524 -2.17 8.24 14.24
CA PHE A 524 -1.34 9.39 13.94
C PHE A 524 -0.65 9.28 12.57
N ARG A 525 -1.24 8.56 11.61
CA ARG A 525 -0.65 8.32 10.26
C ARG A 525 -0.20 9.60 9.52
N LYS A 526 -0.76 10.76 9.88
CA LYS A 526 -0.39 12.07 9.31
C LYS A 526 0.76 12.79 10.01
N GLN A 527 1.07 12.39 11.23
CA GLN A 527 2.03 13.05 12.11
C GLN A 527 3.40 12.35 12.06
N SER A 528 4.39 13.00 12.66
CA SER A 528 5.72 12.42 12.86
C SER A 528 5.68 11.21 13.78
N ILE A 529 6.61 10.29 13.60
CA ILE A 529 6.79 9.15 14.51
C ILE A 529 7.18 9.62 15.91
N THR A 530 7.96 10.70 16.03
CA THR A 530 8.33 11.28 17.32
C THR A 530 7.11 11.73 18.10
N LEU A 531 6.19 12.47 17.48
CA LEU A 531 4.96 12.91 18.14
C LEU A 531 4.06 11.74 18.51
N ALA A 532 3.95 10.74 17.62
CA ALA A 532 3.14 9.56 17.89
C ALA A 532 3.66 8.76 19.09
N LEU A 533 4.98 8.56 19.20
CA LEU A 533 5.58 7.85 20.32
C LEU A 533 5.52 8.65 21.62
N GLU A 534 5.78 9.97 21.60
CA GLU A 534 5.64 10.79 22.83
C GLU A 534 4.20 10.83 23.36
N LYS A 535 3.20 10.70 22.48
CA LYS A 535 1.80 10.51 22.89
C LYS A 535 1.52 9.12 23.46
N LEU A 536 2.33 8.12 23.11
CA LEU A 536 2.20 6.76 23.60
C LEU A 536 2.68 6.66 25.04
N ALA A 537 3.86 7.21 25.33
CA ALA A 537 4.39 7.31 26.68
C ALA A 537 5.54 8.33 26.73
N PRO A 538 5.78 8.98 27.88
CA PRO A 538 6.87 9.95 28.03
C PRO A 538 8.22 9.32 27.68
N ASN A 539 9.04 10.04 26.89
CA ASN A 539 10.37 9.61 26.43
C ASN A 539 10.36 8.37 25.51
N ALA A 540 9.19 7.90 25.07
CA ALA A 540 9.14 6.75 24.17
C ALA A 540 9.86 7.04 22.85
N ALA A 541 9.80 8.28 22.34
CA ALA A 541 10.49 8.60 21.09
C ALA A 541 12.01 8.55 21.26
N SER A 542 12.56 9.14 22.34
CA SER A 542 14.01 9.11 22.58
C SER A 542 14.52 7.69 22.80
N ASP A 543 13.77 6.86 23.53
CA ASP A 543 14.25 5.55 23.94
C ASP A 543 14.10 4.50 22.84
N LEU A 544 12.98 4.52 22.10
CA LEU A 544 12.68 3.50 21.09
C LEU A 544 13.38 3.81 19.76
N ILE A 545 13.41 5.07 19.32
CA ILE A 545 13.98 5.40 18.00
C ILE A 545 15.49 5.10 17.96
N CYS A 546 16.22 5.36 19.06
CA CYS A 546 17.64 5.07 19.15
C CYS A 546 17.96 3.57 19.00
N GLN A 547 17.00 2.68 19.26
CA GLN A 547 17.16 1.23 19.09
C GLN A 547 16.83 0.74 17.68
N VAL A 548 16.33 1.62 16.79
CA VAL A 548 15.91 1.27 15.43
C VAL A 548 16.69 2.11 14.41
N PRO A 549 17.92 1.69 14.03
CA PRO A 549 18.79 2.48 13.14
C PRO A 549 18.16 2.87 11.80
N ALA A 550 17.23 2.04 11.28
CA ALA A 550 16.51 2.31 10.04
C ALA A 550 15.70 3.63 10.09
N MET A 551 15.24 4.06 11.28
CA MET A 551 14.47 5.30 11.44
C MET A 551 15.30 6.56 11.23
N THR A 552 16.59 6.47 11.52
CA THR A 552 17.58 7.56 11.38
C THR A 552 18.42 7.46 10.11
N ASP A 553 18.14 6.50 9.23
CA ASP A 553 18.86 6.29 7.97
C ASP A 553 17.93 6.58 6.77
N PRO A 554 18.11 7.73 6.08
CA PRO A 554 17.36 8.07 4.88
C PRO A 554 17.35 6.96 3.82
N ARG A 555 18.46 6.22 3.64
CA ARG A 555 18.59 5.17 2.62
C ARG A 555 17.71 3.95 2.91
N ARG A 556 17.29 3.78 4.17
CA ARG A 556 16.39 2.70 4.64
C ARG A 556 14.94 3.19 4.82
N GLY A 557 14.63 4.36 4.27
CA GLY A 557 13.32 5.01 4.34
C GLY A 557 13.13 5.93 5.54
N GLY A 558 14.14 6.05 6.41
CA GLY A 558 14.13 6.92 7.59
C GLY A 558 14.38 8.38 7.24
N ARG A 559 14.75 9.17 8.26
CA ARG A 559 15.16 10.57 8.13
C ARG A 559 16.29 10.83 9.11
N LEU A 560 17.24 11.70 8.77
CA LEU A 560 18.28 12.05 9.75
C LEU A 560 17.70 12.61 11.03
N ASP A 561 16.67 13.45 10.91
CA ASP A 561 15.83 13.87 12.02
C ASP A 561 14.46 13.15 11.94
N PRO A 562 14.18 12.19 12.84
CA PRO A 562 12.94 11.44 12.87
C PRO A 562 11.67 12.29 13.02
N LYS A 563 11.77 13.57 13.41
CA LYS A 563 10.61 14.47 13.44
C LYS A 563 9.99 14.70 12.06
N PHE A 564 10.76 14.49 10.99
CA PHE A 564 10.26 14.59 9.61
C PHE A 564 9.83 13.24 9.02
N LEU A 565 9.93 12.14 9.78
CA LEU A 565 9.46 10.82 9.36
C LEU A 565 8.01 10.64 9.81
N LYS A 566 7.06 10.61 8.87
CA LYS A 566 5.65 10.38 9.19
C LYS A 566 5.36 8.91 9.45
N VAL A 567 4.40 8.62 10.33
CA VAL A 567 4.02 7.24 10.64
C VAL A 567 3.64 6.43 9.39
N ARG A 568 2.92 7.03 8.43
CA ARG A 568 2.57 6.32 7.19
C ARG A 568 3.77 5.95 6.30
N GLN A 569 4.96 6.49 6.56
CA GLN A 569 6.18 6.17 5.82
C GLN A 569 6.96 5.01 6.46
N LEU A 570 6.55 4.49 7.62
CA LEU A 570 7.26 3.41 8.30
C LEU A 570 7.36 2.15 7.44
N THR A 571 8.58 1.70 7.20
CA THR A 571 8.88 0.46 6.45
C THR A 571 8.61 -0.78 7.31
N SER A 572 8.51 -1.95 6.70
CA SER A 572 8.39 -3.23 7.43
C SER A 572 9.57 -3.45 8.38
N GLU A 573 10.78 -3.04 7.97
CA GLU A 573 11.99 -3.09 8.80
C GLU A 573 11.88 -2.19 10.04
N MET A 574 11.37 -0.96 9.90
CA MET A 574 11.17 -0.07 11.05
C MET A 574 10.12 -0.60 12.02
N LEU A 575 9.02 -1.16 11.51
CA LEU A 575 7.95 -1.73 12.33
C LEU A 575 8.45 -2.98 13.09
N GLN A 576 9.24 -3.82 12.43
CA GLN A 576 9.91 -4.96 13.05
C GLN A 576 10.89 -4.49 14.15
N GLY A 577 11.74 -3.51 13.84
CA GLY A 577 12.68 -2.94 14.80
C GLY A 577 12.00 -2.32 16.00
N LEU A 578 10.94 -1.53 15.78
CA LEU A 578 10.13 -0.95 16.86
C LEU A 578 9.49 -2.02 17.75
N THR A 579 8.99 -3.10 17.16
CA THR A 579 8.41 -4.22 17.92
C THR A 579 9.47 -4.83 18.83
N LYS A 580 10.69 -5.03 18.34
CA LYS A 580 11.79 -5.57 19.15
C LYS A 580 12.20 -4.60 20.27
N ALA A 581 12.42 -3.33 19.93
CA ALA A 581 12.72 -2.26 20.88
C ALA A 581 11.65 -2.13 21.97
N TRP A 582 10.38 -2.33 21.63
CA TRP A 582 9.27 -2.33 22.60
C TRP A 582 9.43 -3.37 23.71
N PHE A 583 9.89 -4.58 23.37
CA PHE A 583 10.13 -5.62 24.39
C PHE A 583 11.34 -5.31 25.27
N GLU A 584 12.37 -4.72 24.70
CA GLU A 584 13.59 -4.33 25.41
C GLU A 584 13.38 -3.07 26.27
N TRP A 585 12.38 -2.25 25.95
CA TRP A 585 12.07 -1.03 26.69
C TRP A 585 11.42 -1.31 28.05
N PRO A 586 12.02 -0.89 29.17
CA PRO A 586 11.53 -1.20 30.52
C PRO A 586 10.31 -0.38 30.95
N PHE A 587 10.06 0.77 30.30
CA PHE A 587 8.98 1.70 30.67
C PHE A 587 7.70 1.51 29.85
N LYS A 588 7.58 0.40 29.13
CA LYS A 588 6.42 0.14 28.29
C LYS A 588 5.12 0.07 29.12
N PRO A 589 4.04 0.74 28.70
CA PRO A 589 2.71 0.57 29.25
C PRO A 589 2.25 -0.90 29.28
N GLU A 590 1.49 -1.29 30.32
CA GLU A 590 0.85 -2.61 30.41
C GLU A 590 -0.48 -2.62 29.62
N GLY A 591 -0.88 -3.77 29.07
CA GLY A 591 -1.80 -3.90 27.92
C GLY A 591 -3.15 -3.16 27.96
N TRP A 592 -3.67 -2.75 29.12
CA TRP A 592 -4.92 -1.95 29.21
C TRP A 592 -4.69 -0.44 28.96
N GLU A 593 -3.45 0.05 29.11
CA GLU A 593 -3.08 1.46 28.96
C GLU A 593 -3.09 1.90 27.48
N PHE A 594 -2.80 1.00 26.53
CA PHE A 594 -2.91 1.27 25.09
C PHE A 594 -4.32 1.76 24.69
N LEU A 595 -5.36 1.10 25.20
CA LEU A 595 -6.77 1.44 24.93
C LEU A 595 -7.22 2.71 25.65
N GLY A 596 -6.68 2.99 26.84
CA GLY A 596 -6.92 4.23 27.58
C GLY A 596 -6.29 5.45 26.90
N ILE A 597 -5.04 5.32 26.46
CA ILE A 597 -4.27 6.38 25.78
C ILE A 597 -4.85 6.68 24.40
N ALA A 598 -5.29 5.65 23.65
CA ALA A 598 -6.01 5.84 22.38
C ALA A 598 -7.35 6.57 22.54
N ARG A 599 -7.99 6.49 23.71
CA ARG A 599 -9.28 7.15 24.02
C ARG A 599 -9.12 8.53 24.69
N GLY A 600 -7.97 8.82 25.30
CA GLY A 600 -7.69 10.06 26.03
C GLY A 600 -7.06 11.19 25.21
N GLY A 601 -6.94 11.04 23.89
CA GLY A 601 -6.45 12.10 23.01
C GLY A 601 -7.45 13.23 22.86
N ASP A 602 -7.29 14.27 23.68
CA ASP A 602 -8.12 15.48 23.68
C ASP A 602 -8.29 16.07 22.27
N TYR A 603 -9.56 16.14 21.85
CA TYR A 603 -10.03 16.92 20.71
C TYR A 603 -9.82 18.41 20.99
N SER A 604 -8.67 18.96 20.63
CA SER A 604 -8.53 20.41 20.48
C SER A 604 -7.60 20.77 19.32
N GLY A 605 -8.20 21.29 18.23
CA GLY A 605 -7.46 21.97 17.17
C GLY A 605 -7.94 21.73 15.73
N GLY A 606 -8.94 22.50 15.29
CA GLY A 606 -9.09 22.94 13.90
C GLY A 606 -9.83 22.00 12.93
N GLY A 607 -11.11 22.31 12.70
CA GLY A 607 -11.98 21.57 11.78
C GLY A 607 -11.48 21.51 10.33
N GLY A 608 -11.32 20.28 9.85
CA GLY A 608 -11.27 19.90 8.45
C GLY A 608 -11.80 18.48 8.37
N SER A 609 -13.04 18.33 7.91
CA SER A 609 -13.70 17.04 7.70
C SER A 609 -12.87 16.17 6.76
N ASP A 610 -12.40 15.03 7.26
CA ASP A 610 -12.33 13.75 6.56
C ASP A 610 -12.02 12.68 7.61
N ASP A 611 -13.00 11.80 7.79
CA ASP A 611 -13.05 10.70 8.76
C ASP A 611 -12.01 9.59 8.51
N ASP A 612 -11.95 8.71 9.51
CA ASP A 612 -11.35 7.37 9.56
C ASP A 612 -9.97 7.22 10.18
N ASN A 613 -9.94 7.16 11.52
CA ASN A 613 -9.42 5.97 12.22
C ASN A 613 -9.92 5.95 13.68
N ALA A 614 -10.75 4.97 14.05
CA ALA A 614 -11.08 4.70 15.44
C ALA A 614 -11.18 3.18 15.63
N ALA A 615 -10.20 2.62 16.33
CA ALA A 615 -10.16 1.21 16.69
C ALA A 615 -11.31 0.89 17.66
N ALA A 616 -12.23 0.02 17.24
CA ALA A 616 -13.26 -0.55 18.11
C ALA A 616 -12.83 -1.95 18.57
N ALA A 617 -13.00 -2.18 19.88
CA ALA A 617 -12.56 -3.34 20.63
C ALA A 617 -13.03 -4.69 20.06
N VAL A 618 -12.16 -5.71 20.20
CA VAL A 618 -12.45 -7.13 19.99
C VAL A 618 -13.34 -7.63 21.14
N PRO A 619 -14.41 -8.41 20.91
CA PRO A 619 -15.13 -9.07 21.99
C PRO A 619 -14.35 -10.30 22.51
N GLY A 620 -13.98 -10.24 23.78
CA GLY A 620 -13.88 -11.36 24.74
C GLY A 620 -13.07 -12.60 24.36
N VAL A 621 -11.82 -12.66 24.81
CA VAL A 621 -11.16 -13.92 25.16
C VAL A 621 -11.83 -14.42 26.44
N VAL A 622 -12.42 -15.61 26.39
CA VAL A 622 -12.82 -16.35 27.60
C VAL A 622 -11.53 -16.91 28.21
N ASP A 623 -11.26 -16.54 29.45
CA ASP A 623 -10.21 -17.12 30.28
C ASP A 623 -10.46 -18.63 30.44
N ASP A 624 -9.62 -19.46 29.83
CA ASP A 624 -9.48 -20.87 30.23
C ASP A 624 -8.50 -20.93 31.41
N SER A 625 -9.07 -20.84 32.61
CA SER A 625 -8.46 -21.43 33.80
C SER A 625 -9.21 -22.73 34.11
N GLY A 626 -8.66 -23.85 33.62
CA GLY A 626 -9.16 -25.21 33.82
C GLY A 626 -8.38 -26.23 33.02
#